data_AF-A0A975AZT0-F1
#
_entry.id   AF-A0A975AZT0-F1
#
_cell.length_a   1.000
_cell.length_b   1.000
_cell.length_c   1.000
_cell.angle_alpha   90.00
_cell.angle_beta   90.00
_cell.angle_gamma   90.00
#
_symmetry.space_group_name_H-M   'P 1'
#
loop_
_entity.id
_entity.type
_entity.pdbx_description
1 polymer ?
#
loop_
_entity_poly.entity_id
_entity_poly.type
_entity_poly.pdbx_seq_one_letter_code
_entity_poly.pdbx_strand_id
1 'polypeptide(L)'
;MKKNIYVDFSYLIILAASFGGVIVLGAFVAPVVFNTDKILTEIALDNYNAGIIMGEIFRRFSYWSYFLGAFVALYEAYQYKTGERDAISFGAAVTVLFASLMFSAVYSPNILSMQAMGVEATQSDTFKNIHTASEIDFKILAVALIILFVRRLMLLRTTK
;
A
#
# COMPACT_ATOMS: atom_id res chain seq x y z
N MET A 1 -23.10 -23.36 -4.42
CA MET A 1 -22.22 -23.17 -5.59
C MET A 1 -20.85 -23.74 -5.24
N LYS A 2 -20.19 -24.51 -6.13
CA LYS A 2 -18.84 -25.04 -5.85
C LYS A 2 -17.88 -23.85 -5.65
N LYS A 3 -17.33 -23.72 -4.46
CA LYS A 3 -16.33 -22.71 -4.12
C LYS A 3 -15.08 -22.98 -4.97
N ASN A 4 -14.67 -22.00 -5.79
CA ASN A 4 -13.52 -22.20 -6.67
C ASN A 4 -12.24 -21.91 -5.88
N ILE A 5 -11.66 -22.98 -5.31
CA ILE A 5 -10.47 -22.91 -4.47
C ILE A 5 -9.32 -22.12 -5.12
N TYR A 6 -9.17 -22.19 -6.44
CA TYR A 6 -8.14 -21.45 -7.17
C TYR A 6 -8.33 -19.93 -7.08
N VAL A 7 -9.56 -19.43 -7.06
CA VAL A 7 -9.86 -18.00 -6.93
C VAL A 7 -9.50 -17.51 -5.54
N ASP A 8 -9.89 -18.27 -4.51
CA ASP A 8 -9.62 -17.92 -3.12
C ASP A 8 -8.10 -17.92 -2.81
N PHE A 9 -7.35 -18.88 -3.35
CA PHE A 9 -5.89 -18.91 -3.21
C PHE A 9 -5.22 -17.77 -4.00
N SER A 10 -5.69 -17.47 -5.21
CA SER A 10 -5.18 -16.33 -5.98
C SER A 10 -5.39 -15.02 -5.22
N TYR A 11 -6.52 -14.89 -4.53
CA TYR A 11 -6.81 -13.75 -3.68
C TYR A 11 -5.80 -13.61 -2.52
N LEU A 12 -5.57 -14.70 -1.79
CA LEU A 12 -4.59 -14.72 -0.70
C LEU A 12 -3.17 -14.41 -1.18
N ILE A 13 -2.77 -14.90 -2.35
CA ILE A 13 -1.45 -14.60 -2.95
C ILE A 13 -1.31 -13.10 -3.21
N ILE A 14 -2.33 -12.45 -3.78
CA ILE A 14 -2.30 -11.02 -4.06
C ILE A 14 -2.23 -10.18 -2.78
N LEU A 15 -2.98 -10.57 -1.73
CA LEU A 15 -2.89 -9.91 -0.43
C LEU A 15 -1.49 -10.05 0.18
N ALA A 16 -0.91 -11.25 0.16
CA ALA A 16 0.42 -11.52 0.70
C ALA A 16 1.51 -10.79 -0.10
N ALA A 17 1.44 -10.80 -1.43
CA ALA A 17 2.37 -10.08 -2.30
C ALA A 17 2.30 -8.57 -2.06
N SER A 18 1.11 -8.02 -1.87
CA SER A 18 0.92 -6.60 -1.57
C SER A 18 1.47 -6.21 -0.20
N PHE A 19 1.25 -7.06 0.80
CA PHE A 19 1.85 -6.88 2.12
C PHE A 19 3.39 -6.91 2.05
N GLY A 20 3.95 -7.88 1.31
CA GLY A 20 5.38 -7.95 1.06
C GLY A 20 5.92 -6.69 0.37
N GLY A 21 5.20 -6.17 -0.64
CA GLY A 21 5.53 -4.92 -1.31
C GLY A 21 5.58 -3.73 -0.36
N VAL A 22 4.59 -3.61 0.54
CA VAL A 22 4.55 -2.55 1.56
C VAL A 22 5.75 -2.63 2.50
N ILE A 23 6.11 -3.83 2.97
CA ILE A 23 7.28 -4.03 3.84
C ILE A 23 8.58 -3.72 3.10
N VAL A 24 8.74 -4.18 1.86
CA VAL A 24 9.95 -3.90 1.05
C VAL A 24 10.12 -2.39 0.85
N LEU A 25 9.04 -1.69 0.48
CA LEU A 25 9.10 -0.24 0.26
C LEU A 25 9.42 0.54 1.54
N GLY A 26 8.75 0.21 2.65
CA GLY A 26 8.92 0.92 3.91
C GLY A 26 10.20 0.58 4.66
N ALA A 27 10.50 -0.71 4.83
CA ALA A 27 11.60 -1.15 5.69
C ALA A 27 12.94 -1.31 4.97
N PHE A 28 12.94 -1.52 3.65
CA PHE A 28 14.18 -1.77 2.90
C PHE A 28 14.52 -0.64 1.93
N VAL A 29 13.57 -0.24 1.08
CA VAL A 29 13.84 0.77 0.04
C VAL A 29 14.05 2.16 0.64
N ALA A 30 13.18 2.60 1.56
CA ALA A 30 13.31 3.91 2.19
C ALA A 30 14.70 4.15 2.84
N PRO A 31 15.23 3.28 3.72
CA PRO A 31 16.54 3.52 4.31
C PRO A 31 17.68 3.46 3.29
N VAL A 32 17.57 2.64 2.25
CA VAL A 32 18.58 2.57 1.17
C VAL A 32 18.61 3.88 0.38
N VAL A 33 17.44 4.43 0.02
CA VAL A 33 17.34 5.67 -0.76
C VAL A 33 17.82 6.89 0.05
N PHE A 34 17.45 6.97 1.33
CA PHE A 34 17.81 8.13 2.18
C PHE A 34 19.18 8.02 2.88
N ASN A 35 19.84 6.86 2.89
CA ASN A 35 21.21 6.71 3.41
C ASN A 35 22.22 6.45 2.29
N THR A 36 21.98 7.02 1.11
CA THR A 36 22.82 6.84 -0.07
C THR A 36 24.27 7.27 0.17
N ASP A 37 24.53 8.25 1.05
CA ASP A 37 25.88 8.73 1.42
C ASP A 37 26.77 7.67 2.07
N LYS A 38 26.17 6.61 2.65
CA LYS A 38 26.92 5.48 3.21
C LYS A 38 27.27 4.42 2.16
N ILE A 39 26.66 4.51 0.98
CA ILE A 39 26.74 3.53 -0.09
C ILE A 39 27.54 4.08 -1.28
N LEU A 40 27.33 5.35 -1.63
CA LEU A 40 28.04 6.03 -2.71
C LEU A 40 29.28 6.75 -2.17
N THR A 41 30.43 6.49 -2.78
CA THR A 41 31.73 7.04 -2.35
C THR A 41 32.07 8.38 -3.03
N GLU A 42 31.45 8.70 -4.17
CA GLU A 42 31.82 9.87 -5.00
C GLU A 42 30.67 10.85 -5.25
N ILE A 43 29.42 10.47 -5.00
CA ILE A 43 28.23 11.31 -5.23
C ILE A 43 27.44 11.38 -3.93
N ALA A 44 27.48 12.54 -3.27
CA ALA A 44 26.58 12.85 -2.17
C ALA A 44 25.20 13.20 -2.75
N LEU A 45 24.20 12.36 -2.48
CA LEU A 45 22.85 12.59 -2.95
C LEU A 45 22.10 13.35 -1.85
N ASP A 46 21.80 14.63 -2.10
CA ASP A 46 21.01 15.41 -1.14
C ASP A 46 19.64 14.75 -0.88
N ASN A 47 19.11 14.93 0.33
CA ASN A 47 17.85 14.35 0.80
C ASN A 47 16.68 14.70 -0.12
N TYR A 48 16.71 15.88 -0.76
CA TYR A 48 15.73 16.27 -1.75
C TYR A 48 15.75 15.35 -2.99
N ASN A 49 16.94 15.07 -3.54
CA ASN A 49 17.11 14.18 -4.69
C ASN A 49 16.77 12.73 -4.35
N ALA A 50 17.13 12.26 -3.15
CA ALA A 50 16.68 10.98 -2.61
C ALA A 50 15.14 10.92 -2.53
N GLY A 51 14.51 12.01 -2.08
CA GLY A 51 13.06 12.16 -2.06
C GLY A 51 12.41 12.03 -3.44
N ILE A 52 13.00 12.62 -4.49
CA ILE A 52 12.50 12.49 -5.87
C ILE A 52 12.53 11.03 -6.33
N ILE A 53 13.63 10.31 -6.05
CA ILE A 53 13.74 8.88 -6.37
C ILE A 53 12.66 8.08 -5.63
N MET A 54 12.47 8.35 -4.34
CA MET A 54 11.45 7.67 -3.53
C MET A 54 10.03 7.96 -4.05
N GLY A 55 9.74 9.21 -4.43
CA GLY A 55 8.48 9.62 -5.03
C GLY A 55 8.16 8.85 -6.30
N GLU A 56 9.15 8.63 -7.16
CA GLU A 56 9.02 7.86 -8.39
C GLU A 56 8.74 6.37 -8.14
N ILE A 57 9.41 5.78 -7.15
CA ILE A 57 9.16 4.40 -6.73
C ILE A 57 7.71 4.27 -6.23
N PHE A 58 7.27 5.20 -5.38
CA PHE A 58 5.91 5.21 -4.86
C PHE A 58 4.88 5.42 -5.96
N ARG A 59 5.15 6.28 -6.96
CA ARG A 59 4.28 6.45 -8.13
C ARG A 59 4.04 5.15 -8.88
N ARG A 60 5.09 4.35 -9.07
CA ARG A 60 4.97 3.04 -9.72
C ARG A 60 4.18 2.05 -8.87
N PHE A 61 4.40 2.09 -7.55
CA PHE A 61 3.62 1.28 -6.62
C PHE A 61 2.14 1.70 -6.54
N SER A 62 1.82 2.97 -6.81
CA SER A 62 0.43 3.45 -6.87
C SER A 62 -0.39 2.70 -7.92
N TYR A 63 0.20 2.31 -9.05
CA TYR A 63 -0.50 1.47 -10.04
C TYR A 63 -0.86 0.09 -9.48
N TRP A 64 0.06 -0.52 -8.72
CA TRP A 64 -0.22 -1.77 -8.01
C TRP A 64 -1.30 -1.59 -6.94
N SER A 65 -1.26 -0.46 -6.22
CA SER A 65 -2.24 -0.12 -5.20
C SER A 65 -3.65 0.08 -5.77
N TYR A 66 -3.79 0.70 -6.95
CA TYR A 66 -5.07 0.77 -7.66
C TYR A 66 -5.60 -0.62 -8.04
N PHE A 67 -4.73 -1.46 -8.60
CA PHE A 67 -5.09 -2.85 -8.93
C PHE A 67 -5.55 -3.61 -7.69
N LEU A 68 -4.81 -3.51 -6.58
CA LEU A 68 -5.14 -4.11 -5.30
C LEU A 68 -6.52 -3.66 -4.80
N GLY A 69 -6.77 -2.34 -4.79
CA GLY A 69 -8.05 -1.78 -4.35
C GLY A 69 -9.22 -2.33 -5.18
N ALA A 70 -9.11 -2.27 -6.51
CA ALA A 70 -10.14 -2.81 -7.40
C ALA A 70 -10.36 -4.32 -7.20
N PHE A 71 -9.28 -5.08 -7.05
CA PHE A 71 -9.33 -6.52 -6.89
C PHE A 71 -9.96 -6.94 -5.56
N VAL A 72 -9.61 -6.26 -4.45
CA VAL A 72 -10.25 -6.47 -3.14
C VAL A 72 -11.73 -6.12 -3.20
N ALA A 73 -12.09 -4.97 -3.79
CA ALA A 73 -13.49 -4.57 -3.91
C ALA A 73 -14.33 -5.61 -4.67
N LEU A 74 -13.84 -6.10 -5.81
CA LEU A 74 -14.55 -7.10 -6.62
C LEU A 74 -14.70 -8.44 -5.89
N TYR A 75 -13.63 -8.94 -5.28
CA TYR A 75 -13.66 -10.22 -4.58
C TYR A 75 -14.58 -10.17 -3.35
N GLU A 76 -14.47 -9.12 -2.54
CA GLU A 76 -15.26 -8.97 -1.32
C GLU A 76 -16.73 -8.71 -1.62
N ALA A 77 -17.05 -7.94 -2.68
CA ALA A 77 -18.42 -7.77 -3.16
C ALA A 77 -19.04 -9.10 -3.63
N TYR A 78 -18.26 -9.93 -4.33
CA TYR A 78 -18.69 -11.26 -4.74
C TYR A 78 -18.99 -12.15 -3.53
N GLN A 79 -18.07 -12.21 -2.55
CA GLN A 79 -18.26 -13.03 -1.34
C GLN A 79 -19.41 -12.54 -0.45
N TYR A 80 -19.66 -11.23 -0.43
CA TYR A 80 -20.80 -10.67 0.28
C TYR A 80 -22.14 -11.10 -0.36
N LYS A 81 -22.17 -11.18 -1.71
CA LYS A 81 -23.34 -11.64 -2.47
C LYS A 81 -23.59 -13.14 -2.31
N THR A 82 -22.55 -13.95 -2.14
CA THR A 82 -22.66 -15.41 -1.94
C THR A 82 -23.03 -15.81 -0.51
N GLY A 83 -23.13 -14.86 0.41
CA GLY A 83 -23.62 -15.08 1.78
C GLY A 83 -22.52 -15.22 2.84
N GLU A 84 -21.23 -15.10 2.48
CA GLU A 84 -20.11 -15.11 3.43
C GLU A 84 -19.91 -13.73 4.07
N ARG A 85 -20.91 -13.28 4.84
CA ARG A 85 -20.96 -11.97 5.49
C ARG A 85 -20.20 -11.99 6.81
N ASP A 86 -18.89 -11.82 6.74
CA ASP A 86 -18.05 -11.66 7.93
C ASP A 86 -17.67 -10.19 8.15
N ALA A 87 -18.07 -9.63 9.30
CA ALA A 87 -17.87 -8.21 9.62
C ALA A 87 -16.38 -7.81 9.69
N ILE A 88 -15.51 -8.71 10.14
CA ILE A 88 -14.06 -8.45 10.24
C ILE A 88 -13.46 -8.37 8.84
N SER A 89 -13.77 -9.33 7.96
CA SER A 89 -13.29 -9.31 6.57
C SER A 89 -13.78 -8.08 5.83
N PHE A 90 -15.04 -7.69 6.02
CA PHE A 90 -15.61 -6.50 5.40
C PHE A 90 -14.93 -5.21 5.89
N GLY A 91 -14.76 -5.06 7.22
CA GLY A 91 -14.07 -3.90 7.78
C GLY A 91 -12.62 -3.80 7.28
N ALA A 92 -11.89 -4.92 7.26
CA ALA A 92 -10.51 -4.94 6.77
C ALA A 92 -10.43 -4.66 5.26
N ALA A 93 -11.36 -5.19 4.46
CA ALA A 93 -11.45 -4.93 3.02
C ALA A 93 -11.70 -3.45 2.71
N VAL A 94 -12.64 -2.82 3.43
CA VAL A 94 -12.93 -1.39 3.29
C VAL A 94 -11.70 -0.57 3.64
N THR A 95 -10.98 -0.91 4.72
CA THR A 95 -9.74 -0.23 5.10
C THR A 95 -8.65 -0.42 4.04
N VAL A 96 -8.47 -1.62 3.48
CA VAL A 96 -7.51 -1.86 2.39
C VAL A 96 -7.85 -1.04 1.16
N LEU A 97 -9.12 -1.01 0.75
CA LEU A 97 -9.59 -0.22 -0.38
C LEU A 97 -9.34 1.27 -0.13
N PHE A 98 -9.75 1.78 1.03
CA PHE A 98 -9.60 3.18 1.39
C PHE A 98 -8.14 3.61 1.44
N ALA A 99 -7.28 2.88 2.16
CA ALA A 99 -5.86 3.19 2.25
C ALA A 99 -5.18 3.08 0.87
N SER A 100 -5.52 2.06 0.07
CA SER A 100 -4.95 1.94 -1.28
C SER A 100 -5.31 3.14 -2.16
N LEU A 101 -6.55 3.63 -2.11
CA LEU A 101 -6.99 4.80 -2.86
C LEU A 101 -6.41 6.11 -2.30
N MET A 102 -6.33 6.26 -0.98
CA MET A 102 -5.70 7.43 -0.35
C MET A 102 -4.23 7.54 -0.74
N PHE A 103 -3.49 6.44 -0.65
CA PHE A 103 -2.09 6.40 -1.07
C PHE A 103 -1.91 6.76 -2.55
N SER A 104 -2.65 6.08 -3.43
CA SER A 104 -2.44 6.17 -4.88
C SER A 104 -3.02 7.44 -5.50
N ALA A 105 -4.21 7.88 -5.08
CA ALA A 105 -4.94 9.00 -5.68
C ALA A 105 -4.74 10.34 -4.96
N VAL A 106 -4.32 10.33 -3.70
CA VAL A 106 -4.20 11.56 -2.90
C VAL A 106 -2.75 11.81 -2.51
N TYR A 107 -2.13 10.91 -1.74
CA TYR A 107 -0.82 11.18 -1.16
C TYR A 107 0.31 11.18 -2.21
N SER A 108 0.41 10.13 -3.02
CA SER A 108 1.44 10.02 -4.07
C SER A 108 1.45 11.23 -5.03
N PRO A 109 0.34 11.64 -5.66
CA PRO A 109 0.35 12.79 -6.57
C PRO A 109 0.63 14.11 -5.84
N ASN A 110 0.12 14.30 -4.63
CA ASN A 110 0.39 15.52 -3.86
C ASN A 110 1.88 15.65 -3.51
N ILE A 111 2.52 14.58 -3.03
CA ILE A 111 3.96 14.55 -2.74
C ILE A 111 4.77 14.90 -3.99
N LEU A 112 4.44 14.28 -5.14
CA LEU A 112 5.13 14.56 -6.40
C LEU A 112 4.94 16.00 -6.87
N SER A 113 3.73 16.54 -6.74
CA SER A 113 3.45 17.92 -7.11
C SER A 113 4.25 18.92 -6.26
N MET A 114 4.39 18.65 -4.96
CA MET A 114 5.18 19.47 -4.04
C MET A 114 6.68 19.34 -4.30
N GLN A 115 7.15 18.14 -4.62
CA GLN A 115 8.54 17.94 -5.04
C GLN A 115 8.85 18.69 -6.35
N ALA A 116 7.92 18.71 -7.30
CA ALA A 116 8.06 19.42 -8.56
C ALA A 116 8.10 20.96 -8.40
N MET A 117 7.50 21.49 -7.32
CA MET A 117 7.55 22.92 -6.99
C MET A 117 8.90 23.37 -6.38
N GLY A 118 9.80 22.44 -6.10
CA GLY A 118 11.15 22.72 -5.60
C GLY A 118 11.31 22.53 -4.09
N VAL A 119 12.53 22.79 -3.61
CA VAL A 119 12.96 22.49 -2.23
C VAL A 119 12.12 23.25 -1.19
N GLU A 120 11.77 24.51 -1.45
CA GLU A 120 10.97 25.35 -0.53
C GLU A 120 9.62 24.71 -0.21
N ALA A 121 8.94 24.13 -1.22
CA ALA A 121 7.66 23.45 -1.03
C ALA A 121 7.80 22.18 -0.18
N THR A 122 8.93 21.46 -0.29
CA THR A 122 9.21 20.26 0.52
C THR A 122 9.57 20.55 1.97
N GLN A 123 9.94 21.79 2.30
CA GLN A 123 10.19 22.23 3.67
C GLN A 123 8.94 22.79 4.36
N SER A 124 7.83 22.92 3.64
CA SER A 124 6.57 23.42 4.20
C SER A 124 5.96 22.44 5.22
N ASP A 125 5.24 22.99 6.20
CA ASP A 125 4.46 22.19 7.15
C ASP A 125 3.41 21.32 6.44
N THR A 126 2.88 21.82 5.31
CA THR A 126 1.95 21.06 4.48
C THR A 126 2.57 19.80 3.91
N PHE A 127 3.79 19.89 3.37
CA PHE A 127 4.51 18.72 2.86
C PHE A 127 4.78 17.73 3.98
N LYS A 128 5.27 18.19 5.14
CA LYS A 128 5.55 17.33 6.29
C LYS A 128 4.30 16.58 6.74
N ASN A 129 3.16 17.27 6.82
CA ASN A 129 1.89 16.66 7.21
C ASN A 129 1.41 15.62 6.18
N ILE A 130 1.48 15.92 4.88
CA ILE A 130 1.11 14.98 3.82
C ILE A 130 2.04 13.76 3.80
N HIS A 131 3.35 13.99 3.96
CA HIS A 131 4.34 12.93 3.99
C HIS A 131 4.11 11.99 5.19
N THR A 132 3.98 12.54 6.40
CA THR A 132 3.67 11.75 7.60
C THR A 132 2.32 11.04 7.50
N ALA A 133 1.29 11.69 6.94
CA ALA A 133 0.00 11.05 6.71
C ALA A 133 0.13 9.85 5.75
N SER A 134 0.92 9.98 4.70
CA SER A 134 1.19 8.89 3.75
C SER A 134 1.90 7.71 4.41
N GLU A 135 2.86 7.96 5.31
CA GLU A 135 3.54 6.88 6.06
C GLU A 135 2.58 6.15 7.00
N ILE A 136 1.70 6.89 7.67
CA ILE A 136 0.69 6.31 8.57
C ILE A 136 -0.29 5.46 7.77
N ASP A 137 -0.77 5.97 6.64
CA ASP A 137 -1.66 5.24 5.73
C ASP A 137 -1.02 3.94 5.23
N PHE A 138 0.27 3.97 4.89
CA PHE A 138 1.03 2.78 4.49
C PHE A 138 1.10 1.72 5.60
N LYS A 139 1.25 2.14 6.87
CA LYS A 139 1.21 1.23 8.02
C LYS A 139 -0.20 0.67 8.27
N ILE A 140 -1.23 1.50 8.12
CA ILE A 140 -2.63 1.07 8.21
C ILE A 140 -2.92 0.02 7.13
N LEU A 141 -2.49 0.26 5.89
CA LEU A 141 -2.62 -0.69 4.78
C LEU A 141 -1.94 -2.03 5.12
N ALA A 142 -0.72 -2.01 5.66
CA ALA A 142 0.00 -3.22 6.05
C ALA A 142 -0.79 -4.07 7.07
N VAL A 143 -1.30 -3.42 8.12
CA VAL A 143 -2.07 -4.09 9.18
C VAL A 143 -3.39 -4.63 8.63
N ALA A 144 -4.10 -3.82 7.83
CA ALA A 144 -5.37 -4.22 7.23
C ALA A 144 -5.21 -5.42 6.28
N LEU A 145 -4.13 -5.46 5.49
CA LEU A 145 -3.80 -6.59 4.62
C LEU A 145 -3.58 -7.89 5.41
N ILE A 146 -2.84 -7.84 6.52
CA ILE A 146 -2.64 -9.01 7.37
C ILE A 146 -3.98 -9.48 7.95
N ILE A 147 -4.77 -8.56 8.52
CA ILE A 147 -6.06 -8.91 9.12
C ILE A 147 -6.97 -9.58 8.07
N LEU A 148 -7.06 -8.99 6.89
CA LEU A 148 -7.87 -9.51 5.79
C LEU A 148 -7.39 -10.89 5.33
N PHE A 149 -6.08 -11.06 5.15
CA PHE A 149 -5.46 -12.33 4.78
C PHE A 149 -5.77 -13.43 5.80
N VAL A 150 -5.48 -13.19 7.09
CA VAL A 150 -5.68 -14.16 8.17
C VAL A 150 -7.16 -14.51 8.29
N ARG A 151 -8.05 -13.51 8.24
CA ARG A 151 -9.49 -13.76 8.37
C ARG A 151 -10.02 -14.59 7.20
N ARG A 152 -9.58 -14.29 5.97
CA ARG A 152 -9.99 -15.05 4.78
C ARG A 152 -9.46 -16.48 4.79
N LEU A 153 -8.23 -16.69 5.26
CA LEU A 153 -7.67 -18.02 5.47
C LEU A 153 -8.45 -18.83 6.52
N MET A 154 -8.87 -18.20 7.62
CA MET A 154 -9.71 -18.84 8.64
C MET A 154 -11.08 -19.25 8.10
N LEU A 155 -11.74 -18.35 7.37
CA LEU A 155 -13.05 -18.64 6.76
C LEU A 155 -12.97 -19.81 5.78
N LEU A 156 -11.93 -19.87 4.95
CA LEU A 156 -11.65 -21.00 4.06
C LEU A 156 -11.54 -22.34 4.81
N ARG A 157 -10.93 -22.36 5.99
CA ARG A 157 -10.81 -23.58 6.80
C ARG A 157 -12.16 -24.04 7.35
N THR A 158 -13.05 -23.12 7.70
CA THR A 158 -14.34 -23.41 8.34
C THR A 158 -15.46 -23.79 7.37
N THR A 159 -15.39 -23.40 6.09
CA THR A 159 -16.42 -23.72 5.08
C THR A 159 -16.30 -25.15 4.51
N LYS A 160 -15.90 -26.14 5.32
CA LYS A 160 -15.92 -27.56 4.90
C LYS A 160 -17.32 -28.15 4.97
#